data_AF-A0A1Y5RM53-F1
#
_entry.id   AF-A0A1Y5RM53-F1
#
_cell.length_a   1.000
_cell.length_b   1.000
_cell.length_c   1.000
_cell.angle_alpha   90.00
_cell.angle_beta   90.00
_cell.angle_gamma   90.00
#
_symmetry.space_group_name_H-M   'P 1'
#
loop_
_entity.id
_entity.type
_entity.pdbx_description
1 polymer ?
#
loop_
_entity_poly.entity_id
_entity_poly.type
_entity_poly.pdbx_seq_one_letter_code
_entity_poly.pdbx_strand_id
1 'polypeptide(L)'
;MSKDTTDPPEPPEDTDMRDDSTTDHPEANLVHFNPWRDFNDAAPQIDPFGDEPDPAQIASFMEVVFGYCDGLIPVRSFIDKGQGIDGRPHNIWIAADETAPQKMATFANWAAREGAAVYVIPGTVTETGRAKATDVAQMQAVVVDIDSGDIAAKRAHLERHLGPPTMVVESGGVTPEGRHKAHVWWKLTEPIEGEDIARLCRLRGDIAAKVGGDMHFRSAHQPIRVAGSVYYKNGLKTLVRIVELNAGLERDLDEFAEAVADMPPAPGVNLTPDFATPDKPAVDDVLVTPVREGGIDDWSRFEGASAAIGYFIRLVHEGRLSKSEGWEAICGYNAAMLRPQWPVERLKRESERLWARHVERHGPPLIRLDSAAPVPDELPSFTLGQLLDDKSPMPADLIGPRVLTPGGLLVLGGAPKVGKSDLLIAWLVHMAAGVPFLGFTPPRPLRIFYLQAEIQYHYLRERMQQVGLPPELIAAARDNLIVTPKLKMLLDAEGSARVAAAIRAAFPDEPLDILCIDPIRNLFDGGPDGGGENDNAAMMFFLKDRVEVLRDHVNPDCGVILVHHTKKLSKHQVKEDPFLALSGASALRGFYTGSSCTGPTRTHRNGSWRSSSGTDPR
;
A
#
# COMPACT_ATOMS: atom_id res chain seq x y z
N MET A 1 62.43 58.66 26.30
CA MET A 1 61.82 59.77 27.07
C MET A 1 60.81 59.17 28.04
N SER A 2 60.47 59.93 29.10
CA SER A 2 59.51 59.64 30.19
C SER A 2 58.18 58.97 29.77
N LYS A 3 57.47 58.21 30.62
CA LYS A 3 57.74 57.71 32.00
C LYS A 3 56.76 56.57 32.40
N ASP A 4 57.19 55.70 33.33
CA ASP A 4 56.56 55.15 34.56
C ASP A 4 55.03 54.81 34.63
N THR A 5 54.51 53.87 35.47
CA THR A 5 54.78 52.42 35.76
C THR A 5 53.82 51.90 36.87
N THR A 6 53.38 50.63 36.77
CA THR A 6 52.97 49.65 37.84
C THR A 6 51.78 49.88 38.80
N ASP A 7 51.00 48.79 39.02
CA ASP A 7 50.05 48.46 40.12
C ASP A 7 50.78 48.18 41.48
N PRO A 8 50.19 47.71 42.63
CA PRO A 8 48.82 47.19 43.00
C PRO A 8 48.27 47.87 44.31
N PRO A 9 47.47 47.31 45.29
CA PRO A 9 46.79 46.00 45.48
C PRO A 9 45.35 46.00 46.12
N GLU A 10 44.86 44.80 46.49
CA GLU A 10 43.71 44.45 47.38
C GLU A 10 44.11 44.48 48.91
N PRO A 11 43.26 44.11 49.92
CA PRO A 11 41.84 43.71 49.96
C PRO A 11 40.97 44.72 50.78
N PRO A 12 40.26 44.49 51.93
CA PRO A 12 40.22 43.41 52.94
C PRO A 12 38.86 42.61 53.00
N GLU A 13 38.64 41.85 54.09
CA GLU A 13 37.40 41.10 54.44
C GLU A 13 36.65 41.72 55.65
N ASP A 14 35.45 41.19 55.92
CA ASP A 14 34.76 40.98 57.22
C ASP A 14 34.67 42.07 58.32
N THR A 15 33.44 42.34 58.83
CA THR A 15 33.13 42.26 60.28
C THR A 15 31.62 42.40 60.60
N ASP A 16 31.14 41.55 61.52
CA ASP A 16 29.83 41.62 62.20
C ASP A 16 29.81 42.74 63.27
N MET A 17 28.68 43.44 63.42
CA MET A 17 28.40 44.32 64.56
C MET A 17 26.89 44.32 64.88
N ARG A 18 26.58 43.93 66.12
CA ARG A 18 25.24 43.87 66.70
C ARG A 18 24.91 45.14 67.49
N ASP A 19 23.61 45.35 67.69
CA ASP A 19 23.03 46.10 68.82
C ASP A 19 21.61 45.51 69.00
N ASP A 20 21.42 44.44 69.77
CA ASP A 20 21.37 44.35 71.23
C ASP A 20 20.17 45.08 71.88
N SER A 21 19.22 44.29 72.39
CA SER A 21 18.34 44.63 73.51
C SER A 21 17.54 43.38 73.93
N THR A 22 17.32 43.23 75.23
CA THR A 22 17.00 41.95 75.86
C THR A 22 15.61 41.91 76.51
N THR A 23 14.99 40.71 76.51
CA THR A 23 13.99 40.22 77.51
C THR A 23 12.65 41.02 77.62
N ASP A 24 11.48 40.43 77.88
CA ASP A 24 11.17 39.15 78.54
C ASP A 24 9.84 38.52 78.04
N HIS A 25 9.54 37.30 78.50
CA HIS A 25 8.30 36.54 78.26
C HIS A 25 7.40 36.45 79.52
N PRO A 26 6.19 35.85 79.51
CA PRO A 26 5.09 35.92 78.52
C PRO A 26 3.68 36.06 79.18
N GLU A 27 2.64 36.54 78.49
CA GLU A 27 1.23 36.27 78.87
C GLU A 27 0.25 36.06 77.69
N ALA A 28 -0.67 35.10 77.92
CA ALA A 28 -2.04 34.97 77.39
C ALA A 28 -2.35 35.15 75.87
N ASN A 29 -2.36 34.00 75.17
CA ASN A 29 -3.35 33.58 74.17
C ASN A 29 -4.26 34.65 73.50
N LEU A 30 -3.90 35.06 72.28
CA LEU A 30 -4.86 35.43 71.24
C LEU A 30 -4.65 34.54 70.01
N VAL A 31 -5.55 33.56 69.83
CA VAL A 31 -5.50 32.61 68.71
C VAL A 31 -5.90 33.32 67.42
N HIS A 32 -4.91 33.78 66.65
CA HIS A 32 -5.13 34.47 65.39
C HIS A 32 -5.34 33.47 64.23
N PHE A 33 -6.45 32.73 64.29
CA PHE A 33 -6.78 31.64 63.36
C PHE A 33 -6.70 32.11 61.89
N ASN A 34 -5.75 31.56 61.13
CA ASN A 34 -5.52 31.93 59.73
C ASN A 34 -5.66 30.69 58.84
N PRO A 35 -6.84 30.44 58.24
CA PRO A 35 -7.16 29.19 57.55
C PRO A 35 -6.28 28.81 56.35
N TRP A 36 -5.37 29.69 55.93
CA TRP A 36 -4.50 29.54 54.77
C TRP A 36 -3.00 29.40 55.10
N ARG A 37 -2.61 29.37 56.38
CA ARG A 37 -1.21 29.12 56.79
C ARG A 37 -1.03 27.80 57.53
N ASP A 38 -1.89 27.51 58.50
CA ASP A 38 -1.78 26.32 59.35
C ASP A 38 -1.99 24.97 58.60
N PHE A 39 -2.34 25.03 57.31
CA PHE A 39 -2.50 23.85 56.43
C PHE A 39 -1.20 23.42 55.71
N ASN A 40 -0.15 24.25 55.71
CA ASN A 40 1.09 23.99 54.95
C ASN A 40 2.34 23.77 55.82
N ASP A 41 2.33 24.15 57.10
CA ASP A 41 3.46 23.90 58.02
C ASP A 41 3.39 22.52 58.70
N ALA A 42 2.82 21.54 58.00
CA ALA A 42 2.96 20.14 58.36
C ALA A 42 4.39 19.68 58.01
N ALA A 43 5.24 19.54 59.04
CA ALA A 43 6.56 18.93 58.88
C ALA A 43 6.40 17.57 58.16
N PRO A 44 7.19 17.30 57.09
CA PRO A 44 6.90 16.22 56.16
C PRO A 44 6.88 14.87 56.88
N GLN A 45 5.70 14.25 56.95
CA GLN A 45 5.60 12.86 57.34
C GLN A 45 6.31 12.02 56.27
N ILE A 46 7.47 11.48 56.63
CA ILE A 46 8.11 10.42 55.87
C ILE A 46 7.15 9.23 55.90
N ASP A 47 6.41 9.02 54.82
CA ASP A 47 5.49 7.90 54.69
C ASP A 47 6.28 6.57 54.74
N PRO A 48 6.09 5.73 55.77
CA PRO A 48 6.78 4.44 55.89
C PRO A 48 6.35 3.43 54.81
N PHE A 49 5.28 3.73 54.05
CA PHE A 49 4.69 2.86 53.04
C PHE A 49 4.72 3.45 51.62
N GLY A 50 5.29 4.65 51.42
CA GLY A 50 5.25 5.33 50.14
C GLY A 50 5.96 4.53 49.04
N ASP A 51 5.46 4.59 47.81
CA ASP A 51 5.81 3.74 46.65
C ASP A 51 7.24 3.12 46.67
N GLU A 52 7.31 1.79 46.67
CA GLU A 52 8.55 1.01 46.47
C GLU A 52 8.76 0.64 45.00
N PRO A 53 10.00 0.35 44.54
CA PRO A 53 10.24 -0.09 43.17
C PRO A 53 9.52 -1.41 42.82
N ASP A 54 8.82 -1.42 41.68
CA ASP A 54 8.07 -2.57 41.15
C ASP A 54 8.96 -3.39 40.19
N PRO A 55 9.38 -4.62 40.57
CA PRO A 55 10.24 -5.45 39.72
C PRO A 55 9.57 -5.94 38.42
N ALA A 56 8.24 -6.05 38.39
CA ALA A 56 7.51 -6.50 37.21
C ALA A 56 7.41 -5.37 36.17
N GLN A 57 7.11 -4.14 36.60
CA GLN A 57 7.17 -2.97 35.73
C GLN A 57 8.59 -2.68 35.26
N ILE A 58 9.62 -2.86 36.11
CA ILE A 58 11.02 -2.82 35.68
C ILE A 58 11.29 -3.86 34.60
N ALA A 59 10.84 -5.12 34.76
CA ALA A 59 11.03 -6.15 33.74
C ALA A 59 10.34 -5.80 32.41
N SER A 60 9.09 -5.33 32.42
CA SER A 60 8.40 -4.88 31.22
C SER A 60 9.07 -3.68 30.54
N PHE A 61 9.59 -2.74 31.31
CA PHE A 61 10.36 -1.61 30.78
C PHE A 61 11.67 -2.06 30.12
N MET A 62 12.41 -2.96 30.77
CA MET A 62 13.68 -3.47 30.26
C MET A 62 13.48 -4.30 28.98
N GLU A 63 12.42 -5.09 28.88
CA GLU A 63 12.02 -5.79 27.65
C GLU A 63 11.73 -4.80 26.51
N VAL A 64 10.89 -3.79 26.75
CA VAL A 64 10.50 -2.80 25.72
C VAL A 64 11.67 -1.95 25.24
N VAL A 65 12.64 -1.63 26.12
CA VAL A 65 13.74 -0.70 25.81
C VAL A 65 15.06 -1.40 25.46
N PHE A 66 15.25 -2.67 25.83
CA PHE A 66 16.51 -3.41 25.63
C PHE A 66 16.40 -4.92 25.34
N GLY A 67 15.21 -5.53 25.26
CA GLY A 67 15.03 -7.00 25.10
C GLY A 67 15.65 -7.67 23.86
N TYR A 68 16.04 -6.90 22.84
CA TYR A 68 16.78 -7.33 21.65
C TYR A 68 18.19 -6.71 21.56
N CYS A 69 18.58 -5.84 22.49
CA CYS A 69 19.89 -5.18 22.45
C CYS A 69 20.98 -6.05 23.11
N ASP A 70 22.17 -6.03 22.53
CA ASP A 70 23.42 -6.52 23.09
C ASP A 70 24.18 -5.41 23.85
N GLY A 71 25.23 -5.80 24.58
CA GLY A 71 26.20 -4.87 25.16
C GLY A 71 25.84 -4.41 26.57
N LEU A 72 26.08 -3.14 26.89
CA LEU A 72 25.94 -2.57 28.24
C LEU A 72 24.90 -1.43 28.27
N ILE A 73 23.93 -1.53 29.16
CA ILE A 73 22.94 -0.50 29.48
C ILE A 73 23.56 0.51 30.46
N PRO A 74 23.74 1.79 30.10
CA PRO A 74 24.27 2.81 31.01
C PRO A 74 23.15 3.28 31.95
N VAL A 75 23.25 2.93 33.23
CA VAL A 75 22.31 3.34 34.27
C VAL A 75 22.94 4.45 35.12
N ARG A 76 22.16 5.47 35.45
CA ARG A 76 22.56 6.59 36.30
C ARG A 76 21.55 6.76 37.42
N SER A 77 22.02 6.98 38.64
CA SER A 77 21.18 7.40 39.76
C SER A 77 21.74 8.64 40.42
N PHE A 78 20.86 9.57 40.76
CA PHE A 78 21.19 10.80 41.47
C PHE A 78 19.95 11.32 42.20
N ILE A 79 20.17 12.19 43.19
CA ILE A 79 19.10 12.82 43.96
C ILE A 79 18.43 13.89 43.10
N ASP A 80 17.11 13.80 42.93
CA ASP A 80 16.35 14.73 42.09
C ASP A 80 16.29 16.13 42.72
N LYS A 81 16.33 17.16 41.87
CA LYS A 81 16.42 18.57 42.32
C LYS A 81 15.24 18.95 43.22
N GLY A 82 15.53 19.53 44.38
CA GLY A 82 14.53 20.04 45.33
C GLY A 82 14.36 19.22 46.61
N GLN A 83 15.21 18.22 46.88
CA GLN A 83 15.21 17.49 48.17
C GLN A 83 16.08 18.11 49.27
N GLY A 84 17.06 18.94 48.95
CA GLY A 84 18.02 19.48 49.93
C GLY A 84 19.10 18.51 50.40
N ILE A 85 19.28 17.37 49.73
CA ILE A 85 20.33 16.39 49.99
C ILE A 85 21.35 16.44 48.84
N ASP A 86 22.62 16.67 49.16
CA ASP A 86 23.73 16.62 48.18
C ASP A 86 24.25 15.19 48.02
N GLY A 87 24.04 14.59 46.85
CA GLY A 87 24.51 13.25 46.49
C GLY A 87 25.33 13.27 45.19
N ARG A 88 26.42 12.51 45.14
CA ARG A 88 27.17 12.30 43.89
C ARG A 88 26.39 11.36 42.97
N PRO A 89 26.42 11.55 41.63
CA PRO A 89 25.76 10.63 40.71
C PRO A 89 26.48 9.27 40.69
N HIS A 90 25.72 8.20 40.88
CA HIS A 90 26.17 6.82 40.77
C HIS A 90 25.86 6.29 39.37
N ASN A 91 26.90 5.92 38.61
CA ASN A 91 26.77 5.33 37.29
C ASN A 91 27.16 3.84 37.35
N ILE A 92 26.33 2.97 36.78
CA ILE A 92 26.64 1.54 36.61
C ILE A 92 26.35 1.11 35.16
N TRP A 93 26.90 -0.04 34.78
CA TRP A 93 26.69 -0.65 33.47
C TRP A 93 26.13 -2.05 33.70
N ILE A 94 24.91 -2.29 33.23
CA ILE A 94 24.22 -3.58 33.31
C ILE A 94 24.33 -4.24 31.93
N ALA A 95 24.86 -5.45 31.84
CA ALA A 95 24.82 -6.20 30.57
C ALA A 95 23.37 -6.40 30.11
N ALA A 96 23.11 -6.14 28.83
CA ALA A 96 21.82 -6.41 28.19
C ALA A 96 21.70 -7.92 27.95
N ASP A 97 21.26 -8.62 29.00
CA ASP A 97 21.12 -10.07 29.08
C ASP A 97 19.84 -10.44 29.84
N GLU A 98 19.51 -11.74 29.89
CA GLU A 98 18.34 -12.28 30.60
C GLU A 98 18.27 -11.91 32.09
N THR A 99 19.39 -11.48 32.70
CA THR A 99 19.46 -11.07 34.11
C THR A 99 19.38 -9.55 34.29
N ALA A 100 19.36 -8.76 33.21
CA ALA A 100 19.26 -7.30 33.25
C ALA A 100 18.04 -6.78 34.05
N PRO A 101 16.83 -7.38 33.96
CA PRO A 101 15.70 -6.98 34.80
C PRO A 101 15.97 -7.15 36.30
N GLN A 102 16.60 -8.26 36.70
CA GLN A 102 16.90 -8.54 38.11
C GLN A 102 18.03 -7.63 38.64
N LYS A 103 19.06 -7.39 37.82
CA LYS A 103 20.13 -6.41 38.13
C LYS A 103 19.55 -5.00 38.29
N MET A 104 18.65 -4.58 37.40
CA MET A 104 17.98 -3.27 37.45
C MET A 104 17.06 -3.14 38.67
N ALA A 105 16.23 -4.15 38.96
CA ALA A 105 15.37 -4.16 40.14
C ALA A 105 16.17 -4.11 41.45
N THR A 106 17.33 -4.78 41.50
CA THR A 106 18.27 -4.69 42.62
C THR A 106 18.82 -3.27 42.79
N PHE A 107 19.23 -2.64 41.70
CA PHE A 107 19.76 -1.26 41.72
C PHE A 107 18.68 -0.23 42.09
N ALA A 108 17.45 -0.38 41.60
CA ALA A 108 16.32 0.48 41.95
C ALA A 108 15.94 0.36 43.44
N ASN A 109 15.98 -0.86 44.00
CA ASN A 109 15.80 -1.09 45.43
C ASN A 109 16.89 -0.47 46.30
N TRP A 110 18.12 -0.35 45.80
CA TRP A 110 19.16 0.44 46.47
C TRP A 110 18.88 1.94 46.34
N ALA A 111 18.68 2.45 45.12
CA ALA A 111 18.47 3.88 44.86
C ALA A 111 17.29 4.48 45.65
N ALA A 112 16.19 3.73 45.79
CA ALA A 112 15.03 4.15 46.58
C ALA A 112 15.30 4.27 48.09
N ARG A 113 16.31 3.56 48.62
CA ARG A 113 16.77 3.70 50.01
C ARG A 113 17.64 4.94 50.21
N GLU A 114 18.40 5.33 49.19
CA GLU A 114 19.21 6.55 49.16
C GLU A 114 18.40 7.80 48.75
N GLY A 115 17.08 7.67 48.50
CA GLY A 115 16.22 8.79 48.04
C GLY A 115 16.48 9.24 46.59
N ALA A 116 17.20 8.43 45.81
CA ALA A 116 17.68 8.77 44.48
C ALA A 116 16.80 8.18 43.37
N ALA A 117 16.59 8.94 42.30
CA ALA A 117 15.87 8.48 41.11
C ALA A 117 16.77 7.62 40.21
N VAL A 118 16.17 6.78 39.35
CA VAL A 118 16.90 5.90 38.41
C VAL A 118 16.61 6.29 36.96
N TYR A 119 17.69 6.50 36.21
CA TYR A 119 17.67 6.88 34.81
C TYR A 119 18.51 5.91 33.97
N VAL A 120 18.10 5.69 32.72
CA VAL A 120 18.90 5.01 31.68
C VAL A 120 19.10 5.94 30.49
N ILE A 121 20.10 5.63 29.66
CA ILE A 121 20.05 6.04 28.24
C ILE A 121 19.18 5.00 27.50
N PRO A 122 18.27 5.40 26.60
CA PRO A 122 17.44 4.47 25.82
C PRO A 122 18.24 3.87 24.64
N GLY A 123 19.33 3.17 24.97
CA GLY A 123 20.29 2.52 24.07
C GLY A 123 21.49 1.94 24.83
N THR A 124 22.20 0.99 24.23
CA THR A 124 23.36 0.30 24.85
C THR A 124 24.70 0.85 24.34
N VAL A 125 25.79 0.53 25.06
CA VAL A 125 27.18 0.91 24.74
C VAL A 125 28.09 -0.31 24.79
N THR A 126 29.26 -0.26 24.15
CA THR A 126 30.24 -1.36 24.16
C THR A 126 31.20 -1.34 25.35
N GLU A 127 31.44 -0.17 25.97
CA GLU A 127 32.46 0.02 27.01
C GLU A 127 31.90 0.66 28.30
N THR A 128 32.38 0.21 29.46
CA THR A 128 32.13 0.86 30.74
C THR A 128 32.80 2.24 30.82
N GLY A 129 32.19 3.19 31.53
CA GLY A 129 32.73 4.54 31.72
C GLY A 129 32.44 5.52 30.57
N ARG A 130 31.88 5.05 29.45
CA ARG A 130 31.46 5.84 28.29
C ARG A 130 29.95 5.75 28.09
N ALA A 131 29.34 6.84 27.61
CA ALA A 131 27.88 7.10 27.62
C ALA A 131 27.49 8.46 26.96
N LYS A 132 28.23 8.91 25.94
CA LYS A 132 27.88 10.06 25.08
C LYS A 132 27.04 9.59 23.88
N ALA A 133 26.51 10.52 23.10
CA ALA A 133 25.72 10.18 21.90
C ALA A 133 26.51 9.34 20.87
N THR A 134 27.83 9.56 20.77
CA THR A 134 28.76 8.81 19.93
C THR A 134 29.13 7.42 20.46
N ASP A 135 28.80 7.14 21.72
CA ASP A 135 29.21 5.92 22.41
C ASP A 135 28.07 4.88 22.42
N VAL A 136 26.86 5.26 21.97
CA VAL A 136 25.70 4.38 21.84
C VAL A 136 25.87 3.48 20.62
N ALA A 137 25.84 2.18 20.83
CA ALA A 137 26.01 1.14 19.82
C ALA A 137 24.68 0.67 19.22
N GLN A 138 23.61 0.59 20.03
CA GLN A 138 22.29 0.13 19.61
C GLN A 138 21.14 0.88 20.31
N MET A 139 19.97 0.91 19.68
CA MET A 139 18.68 1.29 20.28
C MET A 139 17.56 0.39 19.72
N GLN A 140 16.53 0.04 20.50
CA GLN A 140 15.36 -0.68 19.95
C GLN A 140 14.02 0.07 20.10
N ALA A 141 14.02 1.33 20.55
CA ALA A 141 12.76 2.01 20.83
C ALA A 141 12.77 3.50 20.45
N VAL A 142 11.72 3.92 19.76
CA VAL A 142 11.40 5.35 19.60
C VAL A 142 10.69 5.79 20.89
N VAL A 143 11.15 6.90 21.47
CA VAL A 143 10.53 7.51 22.64
C VAL A 143 10.30 8.99 22.42
N VAL A 144 9.14 9.47 22.86
CA VAL A 144 8.78 10.89 22.84
C VAL A 144 8.25 11.28 24.20
N ASP A 145 8.87 12.30 24.78
CA ASP A 145 8.39 12.93 26.00
C ASP A 145 7.37 14.02 25.66
N ILE A 146 6.17 13.93 26.27
CA ILE A 146 5.05 14.85 26.03
C ILE A 146 4.68 15.66 27.30
N ASP A 147 5.62 15.78 28.23
CA ASP A 147 5.59 16.41 29.57
C ASP A 147 5.06 17.86 29.73
N SER A 148 4.41 18.45 28.73
CA SER A 148 3.95 19.85 28.71
C SER A 148 2.60 20.02 28.01
N GLY A 149 1.83 21.05 28.38
CA GLY A 149 0.58 21.40 27.69
C GLY A 149 -0.49 20.31 27.75
N ASP A 150 -1.28 20.16 26.69
CA ASP A 150 -2.36 19.16 26.65
C ASP A 150 -1.82 17.75 26.33
N ILE A 151 -1.33 17.07 27.36
CA ILE A 151 -0.76 15.71 27.29
C ILE A 151 -1.75 14.71 26.67
N ALA A 152 -3.05 14.84 26.95
CA ALA A 152 -4.07 13.94 26.43
C ALA A 152 -4.32 14.14 24.93
N ALA A 153 -4.38 15.39 24.46
CA ALA A 153 -4.51 15.71 23.04
C ALA A 153 -3.24 15.32 22.26
N LYS A 154 -2.04 15.49 22.84
CA LYS A 154 -0.78 15.00 22.26
C LYS A 154 -0.80 13.49 22.09
N ARG A 155 -1.12 12.73 23.15
CA ARG A 155 -1.25 11.26 23.10
C ARG A 155 -2.28 10.81 22.06
N ALA A 156 -3.49 11.37 22.07
CA ALA A 156 -4.55 11.05 21.11
C ALA A 156 -4.25 11.51 19.66
N HIS A 157 -3.26 12.39 19.45
CA HIS A 157 -2.74 12.74 18.12
C HIS A 157 -1.70 11.72 17.65
N LEU A 158 -0.77 11.33 18.53
CA LEU A 158 0.22 10.28 18.28
C LEU A 158 -0.47 8.94 17.96
N GLU A 159 -1.42 8.51 18.77
CA GLU A 159 -2.20 7.28 18.56
C GLU A 159 -2.97 7.26 17.23
N ARG A 160 -3.47 8.43 16.79
CA ARG A 160 -4.22 8.57 15.53
C ARG A 160 -3.34 8.44 14.28
N HIS A 161 -2.09 8.89 14.35
CA HIS A 161 -1.22 9.02 13.18
C HIS A 161 -0.06 8.01 13.14
N LEU A 162 0.44 7.59 14.30
CA LEU A 162 1.52 6.59 14.45
C LEU A 162 0.98 5.23 14.93
N GLY A 163 -0.33 5.14 15.21
CA GLY A 163 -0.98 3.99 15.80
C GLY A 163 -0.69 3.83 17.30
N PRO A 164 -1.30 2.84 17.96
CA PRO A 164 -1.11 2.60 19.39
C PRO A 164 0.37 2.38 19.75
N PRO A 165 0.83 2.89 20.91
CA PRO A 165 2.17 2.70 21.42
C PRO A 165 2.37 1.28 21.99
N THR A 166 3.62 0.85 22.08
CA THR A 166 3.98 -0.38 22.81
C THR A 166 3.86 -0.16 24.31
N MET A 167 4.24 1.03 24.80
CA MET A 167 4.25 1.33 26.23
C MET A 167 4.03 2.84 26.48
N VAL A 168 3.22 3.16 27.49
CA VAL A 168 3.06 4.54 28.02
C VAL A 168 3.49 4.56 29.48
N VAL A 169 4.42 5.45 29.81
CA VAL A 169 5.01 5.58 31.14
C VAL A 169 4.68 6.94 31.73
N GLU A 170 3.98 6.99 32.85
CA GLU A 170 3.85 8.20 33.67
C GLU A 170 5.17 8.43 34.43
N SER A 171 5.81 9.57 34.20
CA SER A 171 7.18 9.88 34.65
C SER A 171 7.29 10.23 36.14
N GLY A 172 6.20 10.05 36.90
CA GLY A 172 6.00 10.46 38.29
C GLY A 172 5.68 11.94 38.48
N GLY A 173 5.98 12.79 37.48
CA GLY A 173 5.69 14.22 37.54
C GLY A 173 4.22 14.57 37.30
N VAL A 174 3.84 15.80 37.66
CA VAL A 174 2.55 16.40 37.34
C VAL A 174 2.79 17.80 36.74
N THR A 175 1.97 18.24 35.79
CA THR A 175 2.00 19.60 35.22
C THR A 175 1.26 20.61 36.12
N PRO A 176 1.43 21.94 35.94
CA PRO A 176 0.66 22.94 36.69
C PRO A 176 -0.86 22.80 36.54
N GLU A 177 -1.32 22.19 35.44
CA GLU A 177 -2.73 21.92 35.12
C GLU A 177 -3.22 20.58 35.70
N GLY A 178 -2.44 19.94 36.58
CA GLY A 178 -2.82 18.71 37.29
C GLY A 178 -2.73 17.42 36.46
N ARG A 179 -2.02 17.41 35.32
CA ARG A 179 -1.91 16.25 34.44
C ARG A 179 -0.64 15.45 34.70
N HIS A 180 -0.73 14.13 34.66
CA HIS A 180 0.44 13.25 34.80
C HIS A 180 1.37 13.40 33.59
N LYS A 181 2.64 13.65 33.90
CA LYS A 181 3.76 13.76 32.96
C LYS A 181 4.07 12.38 32.37
N ALA A 182 4.39 12.29 31.08
CA ALA A 182 4.29 11.04 30.33
C ALA A 182 5.29 10.89 29.17
N HIS A 183 5.91 9.71 29.09
CA HIS A 183 6.72 9.26 27.96
C HIS A 183 5.93 8.23 27.14
N VAL A 184 5.92 8.36 25.81
CA VAL A 184 5.27 7.43 24.88
C VAL A 184 6.34 6.66 24.10
N TRP A 185 6.22 5.33 24.03
CA TRP A 185 7.23 4.44 23.47
C TRP A 185 6.66 3.50 22.40
N TRP A 186 7.44 3.28 21.35
CA TRP A 186 7.23 2.22 20.37
C TRP A 186 8.49 1.35 20.30
N LYS A 187 8.37 0.05 20.62
CA LYS A 187 9.42 -0.96 20.43
C LYS A 187 9.57 -1.22 18.94
N LEU A 188 10.80 -1.40 18.48
CA LEU A 188 11.16 -1.78 17.13
C LEU A 188 11.31 -3.29 17.01
N THR A 189 11.08 -3.82 15.81
CA THR A 189 11.20 -5.26 15.50
C THR A 189 12.63 -5.80 15.54
N GLU A 190 13.63 -4.92 15.55
CA GLU A 190 15.06 -5.24 15.65
C GLU A 190 15.83 -4.07 16.31
N PRO A 191 17.00 -4.30 16.94
CA PRO A 191 17.85 -3.23 17.42
C PRO A 191 18.50 -2.52 16.23
N ILE A 192 18.59 -1.20 16.30
CA ILE A 192 19.11 -0.35 15.23
C ILE A 192 20.49 0.20 15.60
N GLU A 193 21.42 0.13 14.66
CA GLU A 193 22.85 0.42 14.86
C GLU A 193 23.34 1.58 14.00
N GLY A 194 24.57 2.04 14.26
CA GLY A 194 25.31 2.92 13.36
C GLY A 194 24.55 4.20 12.95
N GLU A 195 24.36 4.40 11.65
CA GLU A 195 23.74 5.61 11.11
C GLU A 195 22.22 5.68 11.32
N ASP A 196 21.54 4.54 11.47
CA ASP A 196 20.10 4.53 11.80
C ASP A 196 19.85 5.06 13.23
N ILE A 197 20.84 5.06 14.13
CA ILE A 197 20.72 5.74 15.44
C ILE A 197 20.53 7.24 15.23
N ALA A 198 21.28 7.84 14.30
CA ALA A 198 21.10 9.25 13.96
C ALA A 198 19.74 9.51 13.29
N ARG A 199 19.21 8.54 12.53
CA ARG A 199 17.87 8.61 11.91
C ARG A 199 16.76 8.51 12.94
N LEU A 200 16.82 7.56 13.87
CA LEU A 200 15.88 7.41 14.97
C LEU A 200 15.88 8.67 15.86
N CYS A 201 17.05 9.25 16.12
CA CYS A 201 17.17 10.53 16.81
C CYS A 201 16.50 11.70 16.05
N ARG A 202 16.57 11.74 14.71
CA ARG A 202 15.78 12.69 13.90
C ARG A 202 14.28 12.46 14.10
N LEU A 203 13.80 11.21 13.96
CA LEU A 203 12.39 10.86 14.13
C LEU A 203 11.84 11.24 15.52
N ARG A 204 12.53 10.91 16.62
CA ARG A 204 12.16 11.38 17.98
C ARG A 204 11.98 12.89 18.00
N GLY A 205 12.89 13.61 17.36
CA GLY A 205 12.87 15.06 17.23
C GLY A 205 11.76 15.63 16.37
N ASP A 206 11.35 14.96 15.31
CA ASP A 206 10.35 15.46 14.36
C ASP A 206 8.94 15.16 14.87
N ILE A 207 8.75 14.06 15.60
CA ILE A 207 7.54 13.82 16.40
C ILE A 207 7.44 14.88 17.50
N ALA A 208 8.51 15.09 18.28
CA ALA A 208 8.54 16.12 19.31
C ALA A 208 8.24 17.52 18.75
N ALA A 209 8.80 17.89 17.59
CA ALA A 209 8.48 19.13 16.91
C ALA A 209 6.99 19.21 16.54
N LYS A 210 6.44 18.16 15.90
CA LYS A 210 5.04 18.11 15.44
C LYS A 210 4.00 18.12 16.58
N VAL A 211 4.32 17.62 17.78
CA VAL A 211 3.39 17.62 18.94
C VAL A 211 3.78 18.59 20.06
N GLY A 212 4.87 19.36 19.92
CA GLY A 212 5.41 20.19 20.99
C GLY A 212 5.90 19.40 22.22
N GLY A 213 6.49 18.22 21.99
CA GLY A 213 7.16 17.40 23.01
C GLY A 213 8.57 17.91 23.34
N ASP A 214 9.32 17.20 24.20
CA ASP A 214 10.69 17.60 24.53
C ASP A 214 11.68 17.30 23.38
N MET A 215 12.34 18.36 22.91
CA MET A 215 13.28 18.31 21.81
C MET A 215 14.64 17.72 22.20
N HIS A 216 14.97 17.61 23.50
CA HIS A 216 16.25 17.01 23.93
C HIS A 216 16.37 15.53 23.55
N PHE A 217 15.25 14.82 23.30
CA PHE A 217 15.25 13.44 22.79
C PHE A 217 15.73 13.30 21.33
N ARG A 218 16.07 14.41 20.65
CA ARG A 218 16.97 14.44 19.48
C ARG A 218 18.38 13.92 19.79
N SER A 219 18.77 13.85 21.07
CA SER A 219 20.06 13.33 21.51
C SER A 219 20.00 11.83 21.81
N ALA A 220 20.92 11.05 21.24
CA ALA A 220 21.06 9.63 21.54
C ALA A 220 21.39 9.34 23.02
N HIS A 221 21.98 10.30 23.75
CA HIS A 221 22.37 10.13 25.16
C HIS A 221 21.39 10.71 26.18
N GLN A 222 20.20 11.16 25.75
CA GLN A 222 19.24 11.81 26.65
C GLN A 222 18.77 10.85 27.75
N PRO A 223 19.02 11.13 29.04
CA PRO A 223 18.62 10.23 30.12
C PRO A 223 17.11 10.27 30.35
N ILE A 224 16.51 9.10 30.62
CA ILE A 224 15.08 8.94 30.86
C ILE A 224 14.82 8.01 32.05
N ARG A 225 13.76 8.25 32.82
CA ARG A 225 13.44 7.46 34.02
C ARG A 225 13.04 6.02 33.66
N VAL A 226 13.49 5.08 34.49
CA VAL A 226 13.10 3.66 34.42
C VAL A 226 11.71 3.48 35.00
N ALA A 227 10.78 2.85 34.27
CA ALA A 227 9.47 2.53 34.82
C ALA A 227 9.56 1.39 35.84
N GLY A 228 8.69 1.41 36.85
CA GLY A 228 8.83 0.63 38.08
C GLY A 228 9.92 1.14 39.04
N SER A 229 10.64 2.25 38.73
CA SER A 229 11.48 2.96 39.71
C SER A 229 10.72 4.12 40.37
N VAL A 230 11.32 4.75 41.38
CA VAL A 230 10.65 5.80 42.18
C VAL A 230 11.13 7.20 41.75
N TYR A 231 10.18 8.13 41.65
CA TYR A 231 10.36 9.57 41.41
C TYR A 231 10.34 10.36 42.72
N TYR A 232 11.03 11.51 42.74
CA TYR A 232 11.72 11.99 43.93
C TYR A 232 11.93 13.51 43.96
N LYS A 233 10.90 14.33 43.68
CA LYS A 233 11.07 15.77 43.42
C LYS A 233 10.15 16.66 44.26
N ASN A 234 10.68 17.76 44.79
CA ASN A 234 9.93 18.74 45.61
C ASN A 234 9.13 18.10 46.77
N GLY A 235 9.68 17.05 47.41
CA GLY A 235 9.01 16.29 48.46
C GLY A 235 8.01 15.22 47.97
N LEU A 236 7.65 15.21 46.68
CA LEU A 236 6.80 14.15 46.11
C LEU A 236 7.63 12.88 45.83
N LYS A 237 7.30 11.81 46.56
CA LYS A 237 7.70 10.43 46.28
C LYS A 237 6.54 9.70 45.58
N THR A 238 6.76 9.13 44.38
CA THR A 238 5.78 8.20 43.77
C THR A 238 6.41 7.31 42.70
N LEU A 239 5.76 6.21 42.33
CA LEU A 239 6.20 5.25 41.31
C LEU A 239 6.14 5.84 39.89
N VAL A 240 7.21 5.67 39.12
CA VAL A 240 7.23 5.88 37.66
C VAL A 240 6.47 4.71 37.02
N ARG A 241 5.24 4.92 36.56
CA ARG A 241 4.27 3.83 36.32
C ARG A 241 4.06 3.55 34.83
N ILE A 242 4.08 2.28 34.43
CA ILE A 242 3.54 1.84 33.15
C ILE A 242 2.01 1.86 33.24
N VAL A 243 1.35 2.73 32.47
CA VAL A 243 -0.11 2.88 32.46
C VAL A 243 -0.78 2.29 31.22
N GLU A 244 0.01 1.95 30.19
CA GLU A 244 -0.40 1.12 29.06
C GLU A 244 0.79 0.26 28.63
N LEU A 245 0.53 -1.02 28.35
CA LEU A 245 1.53 -1.96 27.83
C LEU A 245 0.89 -2.90 26.81
N ASN A 246 1.19 -2.66 25.54
CA ASN A 246 0.80 -3.51 24.42
C ASN A 246 2.00 -4.35 23.98
N ALA A 247 2.41 -5.30 24.83
CA ALA A 247 3.71 -5.99 24.73
C ALA A 247 3.99 -6.72 23.40
N GLY A 248 2.95 -7.04 22.61
CA GLY A 248 3.08 -7.64 21.27
C GLY A 248 3.01 -6.64 20.11
N LEU A 249 3.03 -5.32 20.36
CA LEU A 249 3.09 -4.28 19.33
C LEU A 249 4.51 -3.81 19.13
N GLU A 250 5.06 -4.09 17.95
CA GLU A 250 6.38 -3.63 17.50
C GLU A 250 6.23 -2.89 16.17
N ARG A 251 7.25 -2.11 15.79
CA ARG A 251 7.26 -1.27 14.58
C ARG A 251 8.53 -1.50 13.77
N ASP A 252 8.40 -1.56 12.46
CA ASP A 252 9.53 -1.40 11.54
C ASP A 252 9.95 0.08 11.50
N LEU A 253 11.27 0.37 11.48
CA LEU A 253 11.77 1.76 11.51
C LEU A 253 11.44 2.54 10.22
N ASP A 254 11.43 1.88 9.06
CA ASP A 254 11.09 2.49 7.78
C ASP A 254 9.57 2.80 7.72
N GLU A 255 8.72 1.87 8.16
CA GLU A 255 7.27 2.11 8.24
C GLU A 255 6.91 3.21 9.25
N PHE A 256 7.59 3.23 10.41
CA PHE A 256 7.38 4.27 11.41
C PHE A 256 7.87 5.63 10.90
N ALA A 257 8.96 5.68 10.12
CA ALA A 257 9.42 6.91 9.48
C ALA A 257 8.40 7.46 8.46
N GLU A 258 7.76 6.61 7.64
CA GLU A 258 6.68 7.02 6.74
C GLU A 258 5.50 7.62 7.54
N ALA A 259 5.06 6.97 8.62
CA ALA A 259 3.96 7.47 9.47
C ALA A 259 4.31 8.81 10.16
N VAL A 260 5.55 8.97 10.63
CA VAL A 260 6.04 10.23 11.20
C VAL A 260 6.13 11.34 10.15
N ALA A 261 6.45 11.03 8.90
CA ALA A 261 6.46 12.00 7.80
C ALA A 261 5.04 12.48 7.47
N ASP A 262 4.09 11.56 7.24
CA ASP A 262 2.70 11.86 6.88
C ASP A 262 1.88 12.46 8.05
N MET A 263 2.30 12.28 9.32
CA MET A 263 1.64 12.91 10.48
C MET A 263 1.66 14.45 10.38
N PRO A 264 0.50 15.13 10.43
CA PRO A 264 0.45 16.60 10.48
C PRO A 264 0.87 17.13 11.87
N PRO A 265 1.28 18.40 11.99
CA PRO A 265 1.43 19.06 13.29
C PRO A 265 0.14 19.01 14.12
N ALA A 266 0.27 18.89 15.44
CA ALA A 266 -0.86 18.88 16.35
C ALA A 266 -1.55 20.27 16.39
N PRO A 267 -2.87 20.35 16.67
CA PRO A 267 -3.58 21.63 16.73
C PRO A 267 -2.91 22.64 17.69
N GLY A 268 -2.54 23.80 17.15
CA GLY A 268 -1.81 24.85 17.89
C GLY A 268 -0.28 24.84 17.72
N VAL A 269 0.29 23.81 17.09
CA VAL A 269 1.73 23.74 16.77
C VAL A 269 2.00 24.40 15.41
N ASN A 270 2.59 25.60 15.44
CA ASN A 270 3.08 26.28 14.24
C ASN A 270 4.55 25.91 13.98
N LEU A 271 4.80 25.03 13.00
CA LEU A 271 6.15 24.81 12.49
C LEU A 271 6.55 25.93 11.52
N THR A 272 7.60 26.67 11.83
CA THR A 272 8.33 27.48 10.84
C THR A 272 9.08 26.54 9.86
N PRO A 273 9.23 26.92 8.57
CA PRO A 273 9.65 26.00 7.51
C PRO A 273 11.17 25.76 7.47
N ASP A 274 11.68 25.05 8.48
CA ASP A 274 12.98 24.34 8.44
C ASP A 274 12.80 22.82 8.24
N PHE A 275 11.54 22.36 8.20
CA PHE A 275 11.14 20.97 8.02
C PHE A 275 10.37 20.77 6.72
N ALA A 276 10.92 21.30 5.62
CA ALA A 276 10.51 20.84 4.30
C ALA A 276 10.84 19.34 4.20
N THR A 277 9.87 18.52 3.78
CA THR A 277 10.19 17.19 3.28
C THR A 277 11.19 17.34 2.13
N PRO A 278 12.27 16.55 2.07
CA PRO A 278 12.99 16.36 0.81
C PRO A 278 11.96 16.01 -0.27
N ASP A 279 12.01 16.69 -1.42
CA ASP A 279 11.15 16.33 -2.54
C ASP A 279 11.42 14.86 -2.90
N LYS A 280 10.35 14.08 -3.09
CA LYS A 280 10.50 12.65 -3.40
C LYS A 280 11.39 12.51 -4.64
N PRO A 281 12.48 11.71 -4.57
CA PRO A 281 13.48 11.70 -5.62
C PRO A 281 12.82 11.32 -6.95
N ALA A 282 13.11 12.10 -7.99
CA ALA A 282 12.45 11.95 -9.27
C ALA A 282 12.74 10.55 -9.82
N VAL A 283 11.68 9.83 -10.18
CA VAL A 283 11.76 8.40 -10.48
C VAL A 283 12.71 8.10 -11.65
N ASP A 284 12.79 9.02 -12.61
CA ASP A 284 13.71 8.90 -13.75
C ASP A 284 15.19 8.99 -13.32
N ASP A 285 15.53 9.80 -12.31
CA ASP A 285 16.88 9.91 -11.74
C ASP A 285 17.22 8.69 -10.87
N VAL A 286 16.25 8.17 -10.13
CA VAL A 286 16.36 6.94 -9.30
C VAL A 286 16.61 5.69 -10.15
N LEU A 287 16.01 5.61 -11.34
CA LEU A 287 16.14 4.45 -12.23
C LEU A 287 17.50 4.38 -12.96
N VAL A 288 18.26 5.49 -13.03
CA VAL A 288 19.56 5.56 -13.71
C VAL A 288 20.76 5.69 -12.77
N THR A 289 20.53 6.07 -11.50
CA THR A 289 21.60 6.33 -10.52
C THR A 289 21.76 5.14 -9.55
N PRO A 290 22.96 4.55 -9.41
CA PRO A 290 23.19 3.49 -8.42
C PRO A 290 23.02 4.02 -6.99
N VAL A 291 22.07 3.45 -6.24
CA VAL A 291 21.67 3.94 -4.91
C VAL A 291 22.42 3.22 -3.79
N ARG A 292 23.11 3.99 -2.96
CA ARG A 292 24.06 3.51 -1.95
C ARG A 292 23.50 3.60 -0.54
N GLU A 293 23.94 2.67 0.30
CA GLU A 293 23.85 2.76 1.76
C GLU A 293 24.61 4.00 2.27
N GLY A 294 24.10 4.61 3.34
CA GLY A 294 24.67 5.80 3.98
C GLY A 294 24.28 7.17 3.38
N GLY A 295 23.35 7.23 2.42
CA GLY A 295 22.87 8.52 1.88
C GLY A 295 23.96 9.33 1.18
N ILE A 296 24.85 8.62 0.46
CA ILE A 296 25.93 9.20 -0.37
C ILE A 296 25.36 9.88 -1.62
N ASP A 297 24.16 9.47 -2.02
CA ASP A 297 23.35 10.04 -3.09
C ASP A 297 22.26 10.94 -2.46
N ASP A 298 21.60 11.81 -3.25
CA ASP A 298 20.62 12.80 -2.73
C ASP A 298 19.36 12.20 -2.06
N TRP A 299 19.25 10.87 -1.99
CA TRP A 299 18.19 10.11 -1.33
C TRP A 299 18.73 8.82 -0.69
N SER A 300 18.04 8.30 0.32
CA SER A 300 18.48 7.05 0.98
C SER A 300 18.25 5.80 0.14
N ARG A 301 18.96 4.72 0.48
CA ARG A 301 18.75 3.38 -0.11
C ARG A 301 17.30 2.89 -0.02
N PHE A 302 16.56 3.25 1.04
CA PHE A 302 15.13 2.91 1.15
C PHE A 302 14.28 3.71 0.17
N GLU A 303 14.46 5.04 0.12
CA GLU A 303 13.69 5.91 -0.78
C GLU A 303 13.93 5.56 -2.26
N GLY A 304 15.18 5.28 -2.65
CA GLY A 304 15.51 4.83 -3.99
C GLY A 304 14.94 3.44 -4.33
N ALA A 305 14.95 2.50 -3.37
CA ALA A 305 14.32 1.19 -3.55
C ALA A 305 12.79 1.31 -3.73
N SER A 306 12.10 1.94 -2.79
CA SER A 306 10.63 2.01 -2.78
C SER A 306 10.07 2.92 -3.89
N ALA A 307 10.83 3.91 -4.38
CA ALA A 307 10.47 4.68 -5.57
C ALA A 307 10.53 3.83 -6.86
N ALA A 308 11.58 3.03 -7.05
CA ALA A 308 11.69 2.12 -8.19
C ALA A 308 10.68 0.97 -8.12
N ILE A 309 10.48 0.36 -6.95
CA ILE A 309 9.45 -0.67 -6.74
C ILE A 309 8.06 -0.09 -7.02
N GLY A 310 7.77 1.12 -6.53
CA GLY A 310 6.52 1.85 -6.83
C GLY A 310 6.32 2.16 -8.32
N TYR A 311 7.38 2.41 -9.08
CA TYR A 311 7.32 2.56 -10.54
C TYR A 311 6.88 1.26 -11.21
N PHE A 312 7.53 0.13 -10.91
CA PHE A 312 7.18 -1.16 -11.52
C PHE A 312 5.80 -1.65 -11.08
N ILE A 313 5.42 -1.47 -9.80
CA ILE A 313 4.07 -1.75 -9.30
C ILE A 313 3.01 -0.98 -10.08
N ARG A 314 3.24 0.32 -10.33
CA ARG A 314 2.34 1.13 -11.14
C ARG A 314 2.26 0.64 -12.58
N LEU A 315 3.39 0.25 -13.21
CA LEU A 315 3.36 -0.36 -14.55
C LEU A 315 2.56 -1.68 -14.59
N VAL A 316 2.64 -2.50 -13.55
CA VAL A 316 1.84 -3.74 -13.44
C VAL A 316 0.36 -3.43 -13.19
N HIS A 317 0.04 -2.44 -12.37
CA HIS A 317 -1.34 -2.01 -12.10
C HIS A 317 -2.01 -1.35 -13.32
N GLU A 318 -1.23 -0.59 -14.10
CA GLU A 318 -1.58 -0.05 -15.43
C GLU A 318 -1.64 -1.14 -16.54
N GLY A 319 -1.32 -2.41 -16.24
CA GLY A 319 -1.31 -3.52 -17.21
C GLY A 319 -0.19 -3.45 -18.27
N ARG A 320 0.78 -2.54 -18.11
CA ARG A 320 1.92 -2.32 -19.00
C ARG A 320 3.03 -3.36 -18.82
N LEU A 321 3.07 -4.02 -17.67
CA LEU A 321 3.85 -5.22 -17.38
C LEU A 321 2.93 -6.29 -16.80
N SER A 322 3.20 -7.57 -17.05
CA SER A 322 2.66 -8.67 -16.25
C SER A 322 3.26 -8.68 -14.85
N LYS A 323 2.63 -9.42 -13.91
CA LYS A 323 3.18 -9.56 -12.55
C LYS A 323 4.59 -10.18 -12.52
N SER A 324 4.86 -11.11 -13.44
CA SER A 324 6.18 -11.74 -13.61
C SER A 324 7.23 -10.75 -14.14
N GLU A 325 6.92 -10.00 -15.21
CA GLU A 325 7.84 -9.00 -15.77
C GLU A 325 8.12 -7.87 -14.76
N GLY A 326 7.10 -7.44 -14.01
CA GLY A 326 7.27 -6.44 -12.95
C GLY A 326 8.15 -6.93 -11.79
N TRP A 327 7.99 -8.18 -11.37
CA TRP A 327 8.85 -8.79 -10.35
C TRP A 327 10.29 -8.98 -10.85
N GLU A 328 10.47 -9.44 -12.08
CA GLU A 328 11.79 -9.57 -12.71
C GLU A 328 12.49 -8.21 -12.84
N ALA A 329 11.77 -7.15 -13.23
CA ALA A 329 12.29 -5.79 -13.31
C ALA A 329 12.69 -5.22 -11.91
N ILE A 330 11.90 -5.52 -10.87
CA ILE A 330 12.22 -5.19 -9.47
C ILE A 330 13.51 -5.91 -9.02
N CYS A 331 13.65 -7.21 -9.31
CA CYS A 331 14.86 -7.97 -9.02
C CYS A 331 16.07 -7.45 -9.82
N GLY A 332 15.88 -7.12 -11.09
CA GLY A 332 16.90 -6.54 -11.97
C GLY A 332 17.40 -5.19 -11.46
N TYR A 333 16.50 -4.30 -11.03
CA TYR A 333 16.86 -3.03 -10.40
C TYR A 333 17.66 -3.24 -9.09
N ASN A 334 17.20 -4.14 -8.22
CA ASN A 334 17.90 -4.45 -6.96
C ASN A 334 19.34 -4.93 -7.21
N ALA A 335 19.55 -5.82 -8.18
CA ALA A 335 20.88 -6.32 -8.55
C ALA A 335 21.73 -5.24 -9.28
N ALA A 336 21.13 -4.46 -10.18
CA ALA A 336 21.84 -3.48 -11.00
C ALA A 336 22.23 -2.22 -10.22
N MET A 337 21.31 -1.63 -9.45
CA MET A 337 21.46 -0.28 -8.89
C MET A 337 21.65 -0.24 -7.37
N LEU A 338 21.07 -1.16 -6.61
CA LEU A 338 21.08 -1.08 -5.14
C LEU A 338 22.41 -1.57 -4.54
N ARG A 339 23.03 -0.80 -3.63
CA ARG A 339 24.37 -1.11 -3.09
C ARG A 339 24.44 -0.98 -1.56
N PRO A 340 24.66 -2.09 -0.82
CA PRO A 340 24.48 -3.49 -1.24
C PRO A 340 23.02 -3.78 -1.62
N GLN A 341 22.83 -4.84 -2.40
CA GLN A 341 21.51 -5.35 -2.79
C GLN A 341 20.70 -5.78 -1.55
N TRP A 342 19.38 -5.60 -1.59
CA TRP A 342 18.49 -6.18 -0.58
C TRP A 342 18.34 -7.70 -0.77
N PRO A 343 18.16 -8.47 0.32
CA PRO A 343 17.71 -9.86 0.26
C PRO A 343 16.37 -9.96 -0.49
N VAL A 344 16.19 -11.05 -1.26
CA VAL A 344 14.97 -11.28 -2.07
C VAL A 344 13.71 -11.23 -1.21
N GLU A 345 13.76 -11.79 0.00
CA GLU A 345 12.61 -11.79 0.93
C GLU A 345 12.27 -10.39 1.48
N ARG A 346 13.24 -9.47 1.62
CA ARG A 346 12.97 -8.06 1.94
C ARG A 346 12.35 -7.35 0.75
N LEU A 347 12.92 -7.56 -0.45
CA LEU A 347 12.43 -7.00 -1.71
C LEU A 347 11.00 -7.45 -2.01
N LYS A 348 10.68 -8.71 -1.75
CA LYS A 348 9.35 -9.31 -1.91
C LYS A 348 8.35 -8.71 -0.92
N ARG A 349 8.70 -8.65 0.37
CA ARG A 349 7.85 -8.04 1.42
C ARG A 349 7.52 -6.59 1.11
N GLU A 350 8.50 -5.77 0.70
CA GLU A 350 8.25 -4.38 0.33
C GLU A 350 7.40 -4.26 -0.94
N SER A 351 7.63 -5.14 -1.93
CA SER A 351 6.79 -5.17 -3.15
C SER A 351 5.34 -5.55 -2.84
N GLU A 352 5.11 -6.52 -1.95
CA GLU A 352 3.78 -6.93 -1.50
C GLU A 352 3.10 -5.83 -0.65
N ARG A 353 3.84 -5.16 0.24
CA ARG A 353 3.36 -4.00 1.04
C ARG A 353 2.93 -2.84 0.14
N LEU A 354 3.81 -2.42 -0.78
CA LEU A 354 3.54 -1.33 -1.71
C LEU A 354 2.42 -1.69 -2.70
N TRP A 355 2.31 -2.96 -3.11
CA TRP A 355 1.22 -3.43 -3.97
C TRP A 355 -0.13 -3.36 -3.25
N ALA A 356 -0.21 -3.81 -1.99
CA ALA A 356 -1.42 -3.70 -1.18
C ALA A 356 -1.86 -2.25 -1.00
N ARG A 357 -0.92 -1.36 -0.61
CA ARG A 357 -1.18 0.10 -0.46
C ARG A 357 -1.59 0.77 -1.77
N HIS A 358 -1.01 0.34 -2.90
CA HIS A 358 -1.38 0.85 -4.22
C HIS A 358 -2.78 0.40 -4.64
N VAL A 359 -3.12 -0.88 -4.43
CA VAL A 359 -4.46 -1.43 -4.73
C VAL A 359 -5.55 -0.84 -3.82
N GLU A 360 -5.25 -0.57 -2.55
CA GLU A 360 -6.16 0.14 -1.64
C GLU A 360 -6.46 1.56 -2.14
N ARG A 361 -5.43 2.31 -2.56
CA ARG A 361 -5.55 3.70 -3.00
C ARG A 361 -6.10 3.87 -4.43
N HIS A 362 -5.82 2.93 -5.32
CA HIS A 362 -6.13 3.04 -6.75
C HIS A 362 -7.13 1.99 -7.27
N GLY A 363 -7.67 1.14 -6.39
CA GLY A 363 -8.60 0.09 -6.74
C GLY A 363 -7.93 -1.19 -7.27
N PRO A 364 -8.72 -2.24 -7.60
CA PRO A 364 -8.19 -3.49 -8.12
C PRO A 364 -7.35 -3.26 -9.38
N PRO A 365 -6.26 -4.03 -9.58
CA PRO A 365 -5.39 -3.89 -10.73
C PRO A 365 -6.15 -4.15 -12.04
N LEU A 366 -5.69 -3.54 -13.13
CA LEU A 366 -6.11 -3.96 -14.46
C LEU A 366 -5.59 -5.39 -14.67
N ILE A 367 -6.52 -6.36 -14.70
CA ILE A 367 -6.18 -7.77 -14.94
C ILE A 367 -5.79 -7.91 -16.40
N ARG A 368 -4.50 -7.70 -16.70
CA ARG A 368 -3.92 -8.17 -17.95
C ARG A 368 -4.24 -9.65 -18.08
N LEU A 369 -4.83 -10.02 -19.22
CA LEU A 369 -5.25 -11.38 -19.51
C LEU A 369 -4.02 -12.21 -19.91
N ASP A 370 -3.09 -12.41 -18.95
CA ASP A 370 -1.83 -13.14 -19.18
C ASP A 370 -2.04 -14.65 -19.43
N SER A 371 -3.29 -15.11 -19.36
CA SER A 371 -3.70 -16.43 -19.84
C SER A 371 -4.33 -16.36 -21.23
N ALA A 372 -3.51 -16.59 -22.25
CA ALA A 372 -3.87 -17.67 -23.16
C ALA A 372 -4.02 -18.96 -22.33
N ALA A 373 -4.92 -19.88 -22.72
CA ALA A 373 -5.12 -21.12 -21.99
C ALA A 373 -3.75 -21.83 -21.79
N PRO A 374 -3.45 -22.37 -20.58
CA PRO A 374 -2.10 -22.79 -20.21
C PRO A 374 -1.55 -23.74 -21.27
N VAL A 375 -0.55 -23.26 -22.01
CA VAL A 375 0.04 -23.98 -23.14
C VAL A 375 0.56 -25.30 -22.58
N PRO A 376 0.08 -26.46 -23.08
CA PRO A 376 0.51 -27.75 -22.54
C PRO A 376 2.04 -27.86 -22.57
N ASP A 377 2.65 -28.24 -21.45
CA ASP A 377 4.12 -28.33 -21.30
C ASP A 377 4.76 -29.25 -22.36
N GLU A 378 3.98 -30.20 -22.90
CA GLU A 378 4.31 -30.98 -24.08
C GLU A 378 3.38 -30.58 -25.25
N LEU A 379 3.96 -30.28 -26.42
CA LEU A 379 3.20 -30.03 -27.65
C LEU A 379 2.29 -31.23 -27.97
N PRO A 380 0.94 -31.07 -27.97
CA PRO A 380 0.02 -32.18 -28.18
C PRO A 380 0.25 -32.79 -29.57
N SER A 381 0.80 -33.99 -29.58
CA SER A 381 1.26 -34.68 -30.78
C SER A 381 0.68 -36.09 -30.83
N PHE A 382 0.11 -36.43 -31.98
CA PHE A 382 -0.63 -37.67 -32.19
C PHE A 382 0.02 -38.44 -33.34
N THR A 383 0.26 -39.74 -33.12
CA THR A 383 0.65 -40.64 -34.20
C THR A 383 -0.50 -40.80 -35.20
N LEU A 384 -0.17 -41.13 -36.45
CA LEU A 384 -1.19 -41.46 -37.46
C LEU A 384 -2.11 -42.60 -37.01
N GLY A 385 -1.60 -43.56 -36.21
CA GLY A 385 -2.42 -44.60 -35.59
C GLY A 385 -3.49 -44.02 -34.67
N GLN A 386 -3.12 -43.19 -33.68
CA GLN A 386 -4.07 -42.56 -32.76
C GLN A 386 -5.16 -41.75 -33.50
N LEU A 387 -4.79 -41.02 -34.56
CA LEU A 387 -5.76 -40.25 -35.36
C LEU A 387 -6.67 -41.12 -36.24
N LEU A 388 -6.19 -42.28 -36.70
CA LEU A 388 -6.98 -43.23 -37.50
C LEU A 388 -7.81 -44.18 -36.65
N ASP A 389 -7.40 -44.45 -35.41
CA ASP A 389 -8.09 -45.35 -34.49
C ASP A 389 -9.14 -44.64 -33.63
N ASP A 390 -9.04 -43.32 -33.42
CA ASP A 390 -10.08 -42.57 -32.73
C ASP A 390 -11.43 -42.65 -33.46
N LYS A 391 -12.51 -42.86 -32.69
CA LYS A 391 -13.91 -42.95 -33.12
C LYS A 391 -14.80 -42.00 -32.30
N SER A 392 -14.21 -41.05 -31.60
CA SER A 392 -14.92 -39.99 -30.90
C SER A 392 -15.87 -39.24 -31.86
N PRO A 393 -17.07 -38.84 -31.41
CA PRO A 393 -17.95 -38.04 -32.24
C PRO A 393 -17.36 -36.64 -32.41
N MET A 394 -17.37 -36.12 -33.64
CA MET A 394 -16.99 -34.73 -33.91
C MET A 394 -17.77 -33.78 -33.00
N PRO A 395 -17.13 -32.76 -32.39
CA PRO A 395 -17.83 -31.73 -31.63
C PRO A 395 -18.97 -31.11 -32.43
N ALA A 396 -20.10 -30.91 -31.75
CA ALA A 396 -21.25 -30.22 -32.33
C ALA A 396 -20.87 -28.76 -32.65
N ASP A 397 -21.31 -28.26 -33.81
CA ASP A 397 -21.19 -26.85 -34.14
C ASP A 397 -21.96 -26.01 -33.12
N LEU A 398 -21.40 -24.87 -32.68
CA LEU A 398 -22.16 -23.86 -31.93
C LEU A 398 -23.27 -23.29 -32.81
N ILE A 399 -23.00 -23.08 -34.10
CA ILE A 399 -24.01 -22.82 -35.11
C ILE A 399 -23.75 -23.72 -36.32
N GLY A 400 -24.60 -24.74 -36.50
CA GLY A 400 -24.56 -25.64 -37.63
C GLY A 400 -25.33 -25.12 -38.85
N PRO A 401 -25.07 -25.66 -40.06
CA PRO A 401 -23.99 -26.62 -40.37
C PRO A 401 -22.67 -25.88 -40.69
N ARG A 402 -21.62 -26.13 -39.89
CA ARG A 402 -20.27 -25.54 -40.02
C ARG A 402 -20.24 -24.00 -40.19
N VAL A 403 -21.14 -23.27 -39.53
CA VAL A 403 -21.16 -21.79 -39.57
C VAL A 403 -20.33 -21.18 -38.45
N LEU A 404 -20.36 -21.80 -37.26
CA LEU A 404 -19.48 -21.49 -36.14
C LEU A 404 -19.21 -22.78 -35.36
N THR A 405 -17.97 -23.26 -35.38
CA THR A 405 -17.49 -24.37 -34.55
C THR A 405 -17.13 -23.87 -33.14
N PRO A 406 -17.00 -24.77 -32.14
CA PRO A 406 -16.25 -24.46 -30.92
C PRO A 406 -14.86 -23.87 -31.25
N GLY A 407 -14.45 -22.87 -30.47
CA GLY A 407 -13.21 -22.07 -30.65
C GLY A 407 -13.12 -21.25 -31.95
N GLY A 408 -14.11 -21.39 -32.85
CA GLY A 408 -14.06 -20.88 -34.21
C GLY A 408 -14.28 -19.36 -34.32
N LEU A 409 -13.88 -18.80 -35.46
CA LEU A 409 -14.01 -17.38 -35.76
C LEU A 409 -14.84 -17.15 -37.01
N LEU A 410 -15.94 -16.41 -36.88
CA LEU A 410 -16.82 -16.00 -37.96
C LEU A 410 -16.72 -14.49 -38.22
N VAL A 411 -16.43 -14.10 -39.47
CA VAL A 411 -16.46 -12.69 -39.89
C VAL A 411 -17.76 -12.38 -40.65
N LEU A 412 -18.50 -11.38 -40.16
CA LEU A 412 -19.74 -10.86 -40.76
C LEU A 412 -19.50 -9.54 -41.50
N GLY A 413 -19.45 -9.63 -42.83
CA GLY A 413 -19.26 -8.49 -43.73
C GLY A 413 -20.56 -7.91 -44.30
N GLY A 414 -20.52 -6.63 -44.64
CA GLY A 414 -21.46 -6.05 -45.60
C GLY A 414 -21.59 -4.53 -45.48
N ALA A 415 -22.24 -3.95 -46.50
CA ALA A 415 -22.30 -2.50 -46.70
C ALA A 415 -23.01 -1.76 -45.53
N PRO A 416 -22.68 -0.47 -45.30
CA PRO A 416 -23.41 0.34 -44.33
C PRO A 416 -24.91 0.44 -44.65
N LYS A 417 -25.75 0.38 -43.60
CA LYS A 417 -27.21 0.58 -43.66
C LYS A 417 -28.03 -0.45 -44.46
N VAL A 418 -27.53 -1.68 -44.68
CA VAL A 418 -28.28 -2.76 -45.36
C VAL A 418 -29.08 -3.70 -44.43
N GLY A 419 -29.31 -3.29 -43.17
CA GLY A 419 -30.04 -4.10 -42.17
C GLY A 419 -29.17 -5.11 -41.39
N LYS A 420 -27.83 -5.03 -41.48
CA LYS A 420 -26.90 -6.00 -40.85
C LYS A 420 -27.18 -6.24 -39.36
N SER A 421 -27.28 -5.17 -38.58
CA SER A 421 -27.46 -5.25 -37.13
C SER A 421 -28.84 -5.82 -36.76
N ASP A 422 -29.86 -5.61 -37.59
CA ASP A 422 -31.22 -6.10 -37.36
C ASP A 422 -31.29 -7.61 -37.66
N LEU A 423 -30.63 -8.06 -38.74
CA LEU A 423 -30.40 -9.47 -39.05
C LEU A 423 -29.58 -10.16 -37.95
N LEU A 424 -28.51 -9.51 -37.47
CA LEU A 424 -27.65 -10.04 -36.42
C LEU A 424 -28.40 -10.18 -35.09
N ILE A 425 -29.13 -9.14 -34.65
CA ILE A 425 -29.96 -9.19 -33.44
C ILE A 425 -30.98 -10.32 -33.54
N ALA A 426 -31.71 -10.42 -34.66
CA ALA A 426 -32.67 -11.51 -34.88
C ALA A 426 -31.98 -12.88 -34.81
N TRP A 427 -30.80 -13.03 -35.42
CA TRP A 427 -30.05 -14.29 -35.40
C TRP A 427 -29.54 -14.67 -34.01
N LEU A 428 -28.90 -13.75 -33.29
CA LEU A 428 -28.40 -13.99 -31.93
C LEU A 428 -29.54 -14.34 -30.96
N VAL A 429 -30.72 -13.71 -31.07
CA VAL A 429 -31.90 -14.08 -30.26
C VAL A 429 -32.35 -15.52 -30.58
N HIS A 430 -32.37 -15.93 -31.85
CA HIS A 430 -32.71 -17.32 -32.20
C HIS A 430 -31.68 -18.31 -31.65
N MET A 431 -30.38 -18.02 -31.76
CA MET A 431 -29.32 -18.89 -31.22
C MET A 431 -29.38 -18.97 -29.68
N ALA A 432 -29.61 -17.84 -29.00
CA ALA A 432 -29.79 -17.78 -27.56
C ALA A 432 -31.04 -18.50 -27.05
N ALA A 433 -32.11 -18.56 -27.86
CA ALA A 433 -33.31 -19.36 -27.60
C ALA A 433 -33.16 -20.85 -27.96
N GLY A 434 -32.09 -21.26 -28.64
CA GLY A 434 -31.92 -22.63 -29.14
C GLY A 434 -32.80 -22.97 -30.35
N VAL A 435 -33.28 -21.96 -31.09
CA VAL A 435 -34.23 -22.11 -32.22
C VAL A 435 -33.52 -21.90 -33.56
N PRO A 436 -33.76 -22.74 -34.59
CA PRO A 436 -33.17 -22.53 -35.92
C PRO A 436 -33.62 -21.23 -36.59
N PHE A 437 -32.71 -20.60 -37.34
CA PHE A 437 -32.97 -19.35 -38.09
C PHE A 437 -32.33 -19.40 -39.48
N LEU A 438 -33.14 -19.20 -40.54
CA LEU A 438 -32.71 -19.23 -41.94
C LEU A 438 -31.94 -20.51 -42.37
N GLY A 439 -32.16 -21.63 -41.67
CA GLY A 439 -31.45 -22.90 -41.89
C GLY A 439 -30.20 -23.08 -41.04
N PHE A 440 -29.81 -22.09 -40.24
CA PHE A 440 -28.76 -22.20 -39.23
C PHE A 440 -29.35 -22.73 -37.92
N THR A 441 -28.70 -23.70 -37.30
CA THR A 441 -29.24 -24.47 -36.16
C THR A 441 -28.24 -24.48 -35.01
N PRO A 442 -28.62 -23.99 -33.81
CA PRO A 442 -27.82 -24.17 -32.60
C PRO A 442 -28.08 -25.58 -32.01
N PRO A 443 -27.13 -26.18 -31.29
CA PRO A 443 -27.28 -27.51 -30.68
C PRO A 443 -28.16 -27.50 -29.42
N ARG A 444 -28.29 -26.33 -28.78
CA ARG A 444 -29.06 -26.02 -27.57
C ARG A 444 -29.18 -24.49 -27.46
N PRO A 445 -29.95 -23.92 -26.51
CA PRO A 445 -29.80 -22.51 -26.13
C PRO A 445 -28.34 -22.15 -25.84
N LEU A 446 -27.88 -21.02 -26.36
CA LEU A 446 -26.49 -20.55 -26.26
C LEU A 446 -26.38 -19.30 -25.38
N ARG A 447 -25.33 -19.24 -24.56
CA ARG A 447 -24.95 -18.09 -23.74
C ARG A 447 -24.11 -17.14 -24.59
N ILE A 448 -24.67 -16.00 -24.95
CA ILE A 448 -24.12 -15.06 -25.92
C ILE A 448 -23.84 -13.71 -25.25
N PHE A 449 -22.60 -13.23 -25.36
CA PHE A 449 -22.20 -11.89 -24.95
C PHE A 449 -21.99 -11.02 -26.19
N TYR A 450 -22.92 -10.09 -26.42
CA TYR A 450 -22.95 -9.19 -27.56
C TYR A 450 -22.36 -7.84 -27.18
N LEU A 451 -21.06 -7.71 -27.43
CA LEU A 451 -20.25 -6.51 -27.24
C LEU A 451 -20.54 -5.48 -28.35
N GLN A 452 -21.72 -4.87 -28.29
CA GLN A 452 -22.16 -3.80 -29.18
C GLN A 452 -21.58 -2.45 -28.72
N ALA A 453 -20.89 -1.75 -29.63
CA ALA A 453 -20.11 -0.55 -29.34
C ALA A 453 -20.49 0.69 -30.20
N GLU A 454 -21.60 0.67 -30.93
CA GLU A 454 -22.03 1.79 -31.81
C GLU A 454 -23.32 2.49 -31.35
N ILE A 455 -24.30 1.72 -30.85
CA ILE A 455 -25.71 2.14 -30.66
C ILE A 455 -25.98 2.46 -29.18
N GLN A 456 -26.46 3.67 -28.88
CA GLN A 456 -26.77 4.07 -27.50
C GLN A 456 -27.97 3.28 -26.95
N TYR A 457 -27.95 3.00 -25.64
CA TYR A 457 -28.92 2.16 -24.93
C TYR A 457 -30.39 2.39 -25.32
N HIS A 458 -30.85 3.65 -25.41
CA HIS A 458 -32.25 3.94 -25.72
C HIS A 458 -32.66 3.51 -27.14
N TYR A 459 -31.81 3.75 -28.14
CA TYR A 459 -32.05 3.33 -29.53
C TYR A 459 -31.84 1.81 -29.71
N LEU A 460 -30.92 1.22 -28.95
CA LEU A 460 -30.74 -0.24 -28.92
C LEU A 460 -31.99 -0.93 -28.36
N ARG A 461 -32.51 -0.44 -27.23
CA ARG A 461 -33.75 -0.91 -26.60
C ARG A 461 -34.95 -0.73 -27.53
N GLU A 462 -35.09 0.44 -28.15
CA GLU A 462 -36.14 0.69 -29.15
C GLU A 462 -36.06 -0.31 -30.31
N ARG A 463 -34.86 -0.49 -30.90
CA ARG A 463 -34.63 -1.47 -31.96
C ARG A 463 -35.01 -2.88 -31.54
N MET A 464 -34.54 -3.34 -30.36
CA MET A 464 -34.87 -4.65 -29.79
C MET A 464 -36.39 -4.86 -29.66
N GLN A 465 -37.12 -3.84 -29.24
CA GLN A 465 -38.58 -3.85 -29.16
C GLN A 465 -39.27 -3.85 -30.54
N GLN A 466 -38.61 -3.29 -31.57
CA GLN A 466 -39.14 -3.17 -32.94
C GLN A 466 -38.78 -4.35 -33.88
N VAL A 467 -37.92 -5.31 -33.47
CA VAL A 467 -37.56 -6.47 -34.33
C VAL A 467 -38.75 -7.38 -34.63
N GLY A 468 -39.82 -7.34 -33.83
CA GLY A 468 -41.06 -8.09 -34.07
C GLY A 468 -40.92 -9.60 -33.82
N LEU A 469 -40.05 -9.99 -32.89
CA LEU A 469 -39.76 -11.38 -32.56
C LEU A 469 -40.91 -12.00 -31.72
N PRO A 470 -41.19 -13.31 -31.84
CA PRO A 470 -42.27 -13.97 -31.09
C PRO A 470 -42.05 -13.90 -29.57
N PRO A 471 -43.10 -13.70 -28.74
CA PRO A 471 -42.96 -13.61 -27.29
C PRO A 471 -42.31 -14.85 -26.65
N GLU A 472 -42.60 -16.06 -27.15
CA GLU A 472 -41.96 -17.28 -26.64
C GLU A 472 -40.46 -17.36 -26.99
N LEU A 473 -40.06 -16.83 -28.14
CA LEU A 473 -38.64 -16.74 -28.52
C LEU A 473 -37.89 -15.74 -27.63
N ILE A 474 -38.51 -14.58 -27.35
CA ILE A 474 -37.95 -13.56 -26.45
C ILE A 474 -37.81 -14.14 -25.03
N ALA A 475 -38.80 -14.91 -24.56
CA ALA A 475 -38.73 -15.57 -23.25
C ALA A 475 -37.59 -16.59 -23.18
N ALA A 476 -37.40 -17.42 -24.21
CA ALA A 476 -36.36 -18.44 -24.25
C ALA A 476 -34.93 -17.87 -24.40
N ALA A 477 -34.76 -16.69 -25.00
CA ALA A 477 -33.46 -16.02 -25.15
C ALA A 477 -33.11 -15.06 -24.00
N ARG A 478 -34.08 -14.71 -23.14
CA ARG A 478 -34.06 -13.51 -22.29
C ARG A 478 -32.78 -13.34 -21.48
N ASP A 479 -32.38 -14.39 -20.78
CA ASP A 479 -31.27 -14.38 -19.83
C ASP A 479 -29.98 -14.98 -20.46
N ASN A 480 -30.08 -15.47 -21.70
CA ASN A 480 -29.00 -16.05 -22.49
C ASN A 480 -28.30 -15.04 -23.42
N LEU A 481 -28.96 -13.95 -23.81
CA LEU A 481 -28.38 -12.91 -24.68
C LEU A 481 -28.10 -11.61 -23.89
N ILE A 482 -26.84 -11.42 -23.53
CA ILE A 482 -26.35 -10.26 -22.78
C ILE A 482 -25.77 -9.24 -23.77
N VAL A 483 -26.13 -7.96 -23.64
CA VAL A 483 -25.80 -6.94 -24.66
C VAL A 483 -25.28 -5.64 -24.03
N THR A 484 -24.14 -5.13 -24.51
CA THR A 484 -23.62 -3.82 -24.08
C THR A 484 -24.27 -2.66 -24.85
N PRO A 485 -24.45 -1.48 -24.23
CA PRO A 485 -24.74 -0.24 -24.95
C PRO A 485 -23.45 0.34 -25.56
N LYS A 486 -23.58 1.31 -26.47
CA LYS A 486 -22.44 2.07 -27.05
C LYS A 486 -21.32 2.35 -26.05
N LEU A 487 -20.17 1.76 -26.31
CA LEU A 487 -18.95 1.89 -25.52
C LEU A 487 -18.09 3.08 -25.99
N LYS A 488 -17.08 3.43 -25.18
CA LYS A 488 -16.05 4.43 -25.44
C LYS A 488 -14.70 3.92 -24.90
N MET A 489 -14.22 2.82 -25.48
CA MET A 489 -13.04 2.07 -25.06
C MET A 489 -12.52 1.29 -26.26
N LEU A 490 -11.26 0.85 -26.22
CA LEU A 490 -10.76 -0.18 -27.12
C LEU A 490 -10.83 -1.55 -26.40
N LEU A 491 -10.58 -2.62 -27.12
CA LEU A 491 -10.12 -3.90 -26.55
C LEU A 491 -8.59 -3.86 -26.50
N ASP A 492 -8.06 -2.95 -25.70
CA ASP A 492 -6.69 -2.99 -25.19
C ASP A 492 -6.63 -3.91 -23.96
N ALA A 493 -5.55 -3.85 -23.16
CA ALA A 493 -5.44 -4.64 -21.93
C ALA A 493 -6.53 -4.27 -20.89
N GLU A 494 -6.79 -2.97 -20.70
CA GLU A 494 -7.82 -2.44 -19.78
C GLU A 494 -9.23 -2.87 -20.23
N GLY A 495 -9.50 -2.75 -21.52
CA GLY A 495 -10.80 -3.04 -22.09
C GLY A 495 -11.12 -4.52 -22.16
N SER A 496 -10.13 -5.35 -22.52
CA SER A 496 -10.28 -6.81 -22.53
C SER A 496 -10.53 -7.34 -21.12
N ALA A 497 -9.81 -6.81 -20.12
CA ALA A 497 -10.04 -7.14 -18.71
C ALA A 497 -11.47 -6.83 -18.26
N ARG A 498 -11.99 -5.64 -18.62
CA ARG A 498 -13.38 -5.22 -18.30
C ARG A 498 -14.42 -6.09 -18.98
N VAL A 499 -14.21 -6.52 -20.23
CA VAL A 499 -15.12 -7.43 -20.93
C VAL A 499 -15.10 -8.82 -20.30
N ALA A 500 -13.92 -9.36 -19.96
CA ALA A 500 -13.79 -10.63 -19.24
C ALA A 500 -14.43 -10.59 -17.83
N ALA A 501 -14.44 -9.42 -17.17
CA ALA A 501 -15.17 -9.23 -15.91
C ALA A 501 -16.70 -9.17 -16.13
N ALA A 502 -17.17 -8.44 -17.15
CA ALA A 502 -18.59 -8.33 -17.49
C ALA A 502 -19.21 -9.67 -17.94
N ILE A 503 -18.46 -10.50 -18.66
CA ILE A 503 -18.87 -11.86 -19.05
C ILE A 503 -19.08 -12.72 -17.80
N ARG A 504 -18.10 -12.77 -16.89
CA ARG A 504 -18.20 -13.55 -15.63
C ARG A 504 -19.28 -13.04 -14.67
N ALA A 505 -19.58 -11.74 -14.69
CA ALA A 505 -20.68 -11.17 -13.91
C ALA A 505 -22.07 -11.50 -14.49
N ALA A 506 -22.15 -11.81 -15.79
CA ALA A 506 -23.41 -12.15 -16.47
C ALA A 506 -23.66 -13.67 -16.55
N PHE A 507 -22.60 -14.48 -16.63
CA PHE A 507 -22.64 -15.93 -16.61
C PHE A 507 -21.68 -16.46 -15.52
N PRO A 508 -22.12 -16.51 -14.25
CA PRO A 508 -21.25 -16.87 -13.12
C PRO A 508 -21.02 -18.38 -12.98
N ASP A 509 -22.06 -19.19 -13.21
CA ASP A 509 -22.04 -20.65 -12.99
C ASP A 509 -21.74 -21.47 -14.26
N GLU A 510 -21.67 -20.80 -15.42
CA GLU A 510 -21.70 -21.44 -16.74
C GLU A 510 -20.80 -20.71 -17.75
N PRO A 511 -19.97 -21.42 -18.56
CA PRO A 511 -19.06 -20.78 -19.51
C PRO A 511 -19.78 -20.11 -20.69
N LEU A 512 -19.12 -19.13 -21.32
CA LEU A 512 -19.64 -18.43 -22.50
C LEU A 512 -19.62 -19.31 -23.76
N ASP A 513 -20.69 -19.29 -24.57
CA ASP A 513 -20.71 -19.98 -25.87
C ASP A 513 -20.24 -19.07 -27.01
N ILE A 514 -20.75 -17.83 -27.08
CA ILE A 514 -20.45 -16.91 -28.19
C ILE A 514 -20.09 -15.51 -27.69
N LEU A 515 -18.94 -15.00 -28.14
CA LEU A 515 -18.55 -13.59 -28.02
C LEU A 515 -18.77 -12.88 -29.37
N CYS A 516 -19.72 -11.95 -29.43
CA CYS A 516 -20.02 -11.19 -30.64
C CYS A 516 -19.59 -9.73 -30.50
N ILE A 517 -18.75 -9.24 -31.41
CA ILE A 517 -18.11 -7.91 -31.36
C ILE A 517 -18.64 -7.04 -32.53
N ASP A 518 -19.41 -5.99 -32.23
CA ASP A 518 -20.04 -5.13 -33.25
C ASP A 518 -19.90 -3.61 -33.01
N PRO A 519 -19.24 -2.85 -33.92
CA PRO A 519 -18.29 -3.28 -34.94
C PRO A 519 -16.87 -3.34 -34.38
N ILE A 520 -16.00 -4.16 -34.98
CA ILE A 520 -14.56 -4.21 -34.60
C ILE A 520 -13.92 -2.82 -34.57
N ARG A 521 -14.28 -1.96 -35.53
CA ARG A 521 -13.78 -0.57 -35.69
C ARG A 521 -13.89 0.30 -34.44
N ASN A 522 -14.91 0.09 -33.61
CA ASN A 522 -15.14 0.93 -32.42
C ASN A 522 -14.36 0.43 -31.19
N LEU A 523 -13.73 -0.74 -31.30
CA LEU A 523 -13.04 -1.46 -30.23
C LEU A 523 -11.60 -1.85 -30.61
N PHE A 524 -11.12 -1.41 -31.79
CA PHE A 524 -9.88 -1.85 -32.40
C PHE A 524 -8.65 -1.26 -31.69
N ASP A 525 -7.92 -2.09 -30.94
CA ASP A 525 -6.56 -1.78 -30.50
C ASP A 525 -5.58 -2.02 -31.66
N GLY A 526 -4.83 -0.98 -32.04
CA GLY A 526 -3.84 -1.01 -33.12
C GLY A 526 -2.46 -1.52 -32.71
N GLY A 527 -2.28 -1.86 -31.43
CA GLY A 527 -0.99 -2.27 -30.87
C GLY A 527 -0.01 -1.11 -30.66
N PRO A 528 1.24 -1.40 -30.25
CA PRO A 528 2.22 -0.40 -29.85
C PRO A 528 2.51 0.67 -30.92
N ASP A 529 2.48 0.29 -32.20
CA ASP A 529 2.73 1.18 -33.33
C ASP A 529 1.49 2.01 -33.75
N GLY A 530 0.34 1.83 -33.09
CA GLY A 530 -0.89 2.60 -33.34
C GLY A 530 -1.51 2.39 -34.72
N GLY A 531 -1.25 1.23 -35.35
CA GLY A 531 -1.74 0.93 -36.70
C GLY A 531 -3.26 0.86 -36.78
N GLY A 532 -3.85 1.33 -37.88
CA GLY A 532 -5.31 1.30 -38.06
C GLY A 532 -5.82 -0.04 -38.62
N GLU A 533 -7.15 -0.24 -38.61
CA GLU A 533 -7.92 -1.39 -39.17
C GLU A 533 -7.56 -1.81 -40.62
N ASN A 534 -6.75 -1.01 -41.33
CA ASN A 534 -6.31 -1.25 -42.71
C ASN A 534 -4.91 -1.84 -42.79
N ASP A 535 -4.16 -1.82 -41.69
CA ASP A 535 -2.84 -2.40 -41.56
C ASP A 535 -2.95 -3.89 -41.20
N ASN A 536 -2.18 -4.74 -41.89
CA ASN A 536 -2.24 -6.18 -41.69
C ASN A 536 -1.57 -6.61 -40.36
N ALA A 537 -0.51 -5.93 -39.92
CA ALA A 537 0.17 -6.26 -38.67
C ALA A 537 -0.71 -5.86 -37.47
N ALA A 538 -1.28 -4.65 -37.49
CA ALA A 538 -2.23 -4.21 -36.46
C ALA A 538 -3.48 -5.10 -36.41
N MET A 539 -4.01 -5.52 -37.56
CA MET A 539 -5.15 -6.46 -37.61
C MET A 539 -4.78 -7.83 -37.03
N MET A 540 -3.59 -8.36 -37.35
CA MET A 540 -3.12 -9.64 -36.79
C MET A 540 -2.89 -9.56 -35.27
N PHE A 541 -2.35 -8.44 -34.78
CA PHE A 541 -2.18 -8.15 -33.35
C PHE A 541 -3.54 -8.09 -32.63
N PHE A 542 -4.49 -7.32 -33.17
CA PHE A 542 -5.84 -7.23 -32.61
C PHE A 542 -6.52 -8.61 -32.53
N LEU A 543 -6.34 -9.44 -33.57
CA LEU A 543 -6.93 -10.78 -33.60
C LEU A 543 -6.28 -11.73 -32.58
N LYS A 544 -4.94 -11.81 -32.53
CA LYS A 544 -4.22 -12.69 -31.61
C LYS A 544 -4.18 -12.15 -30.18
N ASP A 545 -3.44 -11.07 -30.00
CA ASP A 545 -3.05 -10.49 -28.70
C ASP A 545 -4.19 -9.82 -27.94
N ARG A 546 -5.41 -9.78 -28.52
CA ARG A 546 -6.65 -9.31 -27.87
C ARG A 546 -7.81 -10.29 -28.01
N VAL A 547 -8.24 -10.62 -29.24
CA VAL A 547 -9.46 -11.40 -29.44
C VAL A 547 -9.28 -12.88 -29.04
N GLU A 548 -8.19 -13.54 -29.44
CA GLU A 548 -7.90 -14.92 -28.99
C GLU A 548 -7.58 -14.97 -27.49
N VAL A 549 -6.76 -14.06 -26.98
CA VAL A 549 -6.47 -13.95 -25.54
C VAL A 549 -7.76 -13.76 -24.72
N LEU A 550 -8.69 -12.92 -25.17
CA LEU A 550 -9.99 -12.74 -24.50
C LEU A 550 -10.88 -13.98 -24.61
N ARG A 551 -10.90 -14.68 -25.76
CA ARG A 551 -11.59 -15.98 -25.93
C ARG A 551 -11.05 -16.99 -24.91
N ASP A 552 -9.75 -17.23 -24.94
CA ASP A 552 -9.10 -18.30 -24.16
C ASP A 552 -9.22 -18.07 -22.65
N HIS A 553 -9.21 -16.81 -22.21
CA HIS A 553 -9.43 -16.44 -20.81
C HIS A 553 -10.88 -16.68 -20.33
N VAL A 554 -11.91 -16.55 -21.18
CA VAL A 554 -13.31 -16.74 -20.78
C VAL A 554 -13.85 -18.15 -21.03
N ASN A 555 -13.47 -18.75 -22.16
CA ASN A 555 -13.69 -20.16 -22.54
C ASN A 555 -12.99 -20.40 -23.90
N PRO A 556 -11.95 -21.26 -24.01
CA PRO A 556 -11.30 -21.57 -25.28
C PRO A 556 -12.24 -22.14 -26.35
N ASP A 557 -13.29 -22.87 -25.96
CA ASP A 557 -14.31 -23.38 -26.88
C ASP A 557 -15.32 -22.31 -27.34
N CYS A 558 -15.23 -21.06 -26.86
CA CYS A 558 -16.13 -19.99 -27.25
C CYS A 558 -15.94 -19.60 -28.73
N GLY A 559 -17.05 -19.59 -29.47
CA GLY A 559 -17.08 -19.11 -30.85
C GLY A 559 -17.12 -17.58 -30.91
N VAL A 560 -16.25 -16.97 -31.70
CA VAL A 560 -16.19 -15.51 -31.84
C VAL A 560 -16.85 -15.05 -33.13
N ILE A 561 -17.70 -14.02 -33.05
CA ILE A 561 -18.34 -13.38 -34.20
C ILE A 561 -17.85 -11.93 -34.31
N LEU A 562 -17.13 -11.60 -35.38
CA LEU A 562 -16.64 -10.24 -35.65
C LEU A 562 -17.48 -9.56 -36.72
N VAL A 563 -18.10 -8.42 -36.39
CA VAL A 563 -18.84 -7.61 -37.37
C VAL A 563 -17.94 -6.52 -37.94
N HIS A 564 -17.82 -6.50 -39.27
CA HIS A 564 -16.96 -5.56 -39.97
C HIS A 564 -17.73 -4.70 -40.98
N HIS A 565 -17.48 -3.39 -40.96
CA HIS A 565 -18.03 -2.45 -41.93
C HIS A 565 -17.17 -2.42 -43.19
N THR A 566 -17.64 -3.07 -44.24
CA THR A 566 -16.99 -3.02 -45.55
C THR A 566 -16.93 -1.60 -46.09
N LYS A 567 -15.83 -1.24 -46.78
CA LYS A 567 -15.72 0.00 -47.55
C LYS A 567 -16.82 0.11 -48.62
N LYS A 568 -17.15 1.34 -49.02
CA LYS A 568 -18.03 1.60 -50.18
C LYS A 568 -17.32 1.24 -51.49
N LEU A 569 -17.24 -0.04 -51.82
CA LEU A 569 -16.86 -0.49 -53.16
C LEU A 569 -17.96 -0.21 -54.20
N SER A 570 -17.58 -0.20 -55.48
CA SER A 570 -18.54 -0.14 -56.58
C SER A 570 -19.35 -1.44 -56.70
N LYS A 571 -20.54 -1.36 -57.30
CA LYS A 571 -21.41 -2.53 -57.56
C LYS A 571 -20.78 -3.60 -58.47
N HIS A 572 -19.68 -3.29 -59.15
CA HIS A 572 -18.93 -4.26 -59.95
C HIS A 572 -18.03 -5.12 -59.06
N GLN A 573 -17.15 -4.46 -58.28
CA GLN A 573 -16.14 -5.11 -57.45
C GLN A 573 -16.74 -6.08 -56.41
N VAL A 574 -17.85 -5.68 -55.76
CA VAL A 574 -18.56 -6.54 -54.78
C VAL A 574 -19.16 -7.80 -55.43
N LYS A 575 -19.31 -7.83 -56.75
CA LYS A 575 -19.86 -8.94 -57.52
C LYS A 575 -18.78 -9.90 -58.05
N GLU A 576 -17.51 -9.48 -58.06
CA GLU A 576 -16.36 -10.26 -58.53
C GLU A 576 -15.67 -10.97 -57.37
N ASP A 577 -15.44 -10.28 -56.26
CA ASP A 577 -15.08 -10.89 -54.96
C ASP A 577 -15.71 -10.07 -53.81
N PRO A 578 -16.77 -10.56 -53.14
CA PRO A 578 -17.38 -9.89 -51.99
C PRO A 578 -16.39 -9.59 -50.86
N PHE A 579 -15.35 -10.41 -50.69
CA PHE A 579 -14.36 -10.31 -49.63
C PHE A 579 -13.25 -9.29 -49.93
N LEU A 580 -13.22 -8.66 -51.12
CA LEU A 580 -12.42 -7.45 -51.36
C LEU A 580 -12.98 -6.22 -50.62
N ALA A 581 -14.21 -6.28 -50.12
CA ALA A 581 -14.88 -5.15 -49.49
C ALA A 581 -14.45 -4.91 -48.03
N LEU A 582 -13.79 -5.88 -47.38
CA LEU A 582 -13.30 -5.82 -46.00
C LEU A 582 -11.98 -5.05 -45.92
N SER A 583 -11.82 -4.16 -44.93
CA SER A 583 -10.49 -3.62 -44.56
C SER A 583 -9.64 -4.76 -43.99
N GLY A 584 -8.33 -4.80 -44.25
CA GLY A 584 -7.48 -5.89 -43.75
C GLY A 584 -7.82 -7.29 -44.30
N ALA A 585 -8.51 -7.39 -45.45
CA ALA A 585 -8.99 -8.66 -46.00
C ALA A 585 -7.92 -9.75 -46.17
N SER A 586 -6.66 -9.38 -46.42
CA SER A 586 -5.54 -10.32 -46.50
C SER A 586 -5.21 -11.00 -45.17
N ALA A 587 -5.22 -10.26 -44.06
CA ALA A 587 -5.03 -10.83 -42.72
C ALA A 587 -6.24 -11.68 -42.31
N LEU A 588 -7.45 -11.13 -42.47
CA LEU A 588 -8.70 -11.80 -42.08
C LEU A 588 -8.89 -13.15 -42.79
N ARG A 589 -8.59 -13.25 -44.10
CA ARG A 589 -8.65 -14.53 -44.86
C ARG A 589 -7.72 -15.62 -44.33
N GLY A 590 -6.67 -15.27 -43.60
CA GLY A 590 -5.77 -16.23 -42.96
C GLY A 590 -6.29 -16.81 -41.64
N PHE A 591 -7.35 -16.22 -41.07
CA PHE A 591 -7.61 -16.30 -39.62
C PHE A 591 -9.05 -16.71 -39.25
N TYR A 592 -10.05 -16.52 -40.12
CA TYR A 592 -11.41 -17.00 -39.86
C TYR A 592 -11.60 -18.48 -40.22
N THR A 593 -12.45 -19.19 -39.48
CA THR A 593 -12.90 -20.54 -39.85
C THR A 593 -14.18 -20.51 -40.69
N GLY A 594 -14.96 -19.41 -40.62
CA GLY A 594 -16.14 -19.18 -41.45
C GLY A 594 -16.32 -17.71 -41.84
N SER A 595 -17.01 -17.45 -42.95
CA SER A 595 -17.26 -16.09 -43.42
C SER A 595 -18.62 -15.94 -44.12
N SER A 596 -19.25 -14.77 -43.94
CA SER A 596 -20.55 -14.46 -44.55
C SER A 596 -20.65 -12.98 -44.92
N CYS A 597 -21.21 -12.69 -46.10
CA CYS A 597 -21.41 -11.34 -46.61
C CYS A 597 -22.89 -11.03 -46.90
N THR A 598 -23.28 -9.78 -46.62
CA THR A 598 -24.65 -9.27 -46.82
C THR A 598 -24.69 -8.12 -47.83
N GLY A 599 -25.66 -8.16 -48.75
CA GLY A 599 -25.83 -7.15 -49.80
C GLY A 599 -27.28 -7.01 -50.29
N PRO A 600 -27.66 -5.84 -50.85
CA PRO A 600 -29.05 -5.55 -51.20
C PRO A 600 -29.49 -6.23 -52.51
N THR A 601 -30.63 -6.94 -52.47
CA THR A 601 -31.28 -7.53 -53.65
C THR A 601 -32.06 -6.49 -54.48
N ARG A 602 -32.23 -6.76 -55.79
CA ARG A 602 -32.94 -5.88 -56.73
C ARG A 602 -34.45 -6.13 -56.62
N THR A 603 -35.23 -5.07 -56.49
CA THR A 603 -36.67 -5.13 -56.24
C THR A 603 -37.49 -5.67 -57.42
N HIS A 604 -37.93 -6.92 -57.30
CA HIS A 604 -39.29 -7.31 -57.67
C HIS A 604 -40.00 -7.86 -56.42
N ARG A 605 -41.34 -7.88 -56.42
CA ARG A 605 -42.16 -8.09 -55.22
C ARG A 605 -42.03 -9.51 -54.63
N ASN A 606 -41.04 -9.72 -53.76
CA ASN A 606 -41.16 -10.36 -52.45
C ASN A 606 -39.79 -10.32 -51.74
N GLY A 607 -39.79 -10.04 -50.43
CA GLY A 607 -38.57 -9.89 -49.65
C GLY A 607 -37.80 -11.20 -49.53
N SER A 608 -36.67 -11.31 -50.24
CA SER A 608 -35.74 -12.42 -50.12
C SER A 608 -34.32 -11.89 -49.93
N TRP A 609 -33.72 -12.30 -48.82
CA TRP A 609 -32.31 -12.10 -48.52
C TRP A 609 -31.51 -13.23 -49.17
N ARG A 610 -30.28 -12.93 -49.63
CA ARG A 610 -29.34 -13.94 -50.10
C ARG A 610 -28.05 -13.82 -49.29
N SER A 611 -27.76 -14.83 -48.50
CA SER A 611 -26.43 -15.06 -47.94
C SER A 611 -25.53 -15.69 -49.01
N SER A 612 -24.22 -15.48 -48.84
CA SER A 612 -23.17 -16.25 -49.49
C SER A 612 -22.15 -16.61 -48.43
N SER A 613 -22.18 -17.85 -47.95
CA SER A 613 -21.17 -18.41 -47.07
C SER A 613 -19.98 -18.94 -47.90
N GLY A 614 -18.78 -18.74 -47.36
CA GLY A 614 -17.54 -19.32 -47.88
C GLY A 614 -16.80 -20.03 -46.76
N THR A 615 -16.68 -21.35 -46.87
CA THR A 615 -15.80 -22.20 -46.04
C THR A 615 -14.52 -22.47 -46.82
N ASP A 616 -13.37 -22.20 -46.23
CA ASP A 616 -12.05 -22.56 -46.81
C ASP A 616 -11.81 -24.07 -46.57
N PRO A 617 -11.71 -24.92 -47.61
CA PRO A 617 -11.52 -26.36 -47.43
C PRO A 617 -10.04 -26.68 -47.20
N ARG A 618 -9.65 -26.78 -45.92
CA ARG A 618 -8.38 -27.36 -45.48
C ARG A 618 -8.65 -28.65 -44.70
#